data_AF-T0HP39-F1
#
_entry.id   AF-T0HP39-F1
#
_cell.length_a   1.000
_cell.length_b   1.000
_cell.length_c   1.000
_cell.angle_alpha   90.00
_cell.angle_beta   90.00
_cell.angle_gamma   90.00
#
_symmetry.space_group_name_H-M   'P 1'
#
loop_
_entity.id
_entity.type
_entity.pdbx_description
1 polymer ?
#
loop_
_entity_poly.entity_id
_entity_poly.type
_entity_poly.pdbx_seq_one_letter_code
_entity_poly.pdbx_strand_id
1 'polypeptide(L)'
;MQPRLADCAEGWMAVCVEFPNGFRRDVPSQLRPLSEPLDGMPEYEQVPLNCDPCWRYERVGSRWIAVRRHAAVTTLQQPVAEWWRSIEQMREPASPPLTLRHGPGDDDAGALRPAA
;
A
#
# COMPACT_ATOMS: atom_id res chain seq x y z
N MET A 1 -4.15 22.39 -33.82
CA MET A 1 -4.16 21.10 -33.10
C MET A 1 -4.78 21.34 -31.73
N GLN A 2 -6.05 21.02 -31.55
CA GLN A 2 -6.71 21.05 -30.23
C GLN A 2 -6.43 19.69 -29.56
N PRO A 3 -5.97 19.64 -28.30
CA PRO A 3 -5.87 18.37 -27.59
C PRO A 3 -7.29 17.82 -27.42
N ARG A 4 -7.52 16.60 -27.90
CA ARG A 4 -8.75 15.84 -27.65
C ARG A 4 -8.98 15.84 -26.14
N LEU A 5 -10.15 16.31 -25.72
CA LEU A 5 -10.69 16.00 -24.39
C LEU A 5 -10.65 14.48 -24.27
N ALA A 6 -9.74 13.96 -23.45
CA ALA A 6 -9.83 12.57 -23.04
C ALA A 6 -11.11 12.46 -22.23
N ASP A 7 -12.13 11.84 -22.83
CA ASP A 7 -13.33 11.44 -22.12
C ASP A 7 -12.90 10.49 -21.00
N CYS A 8 -12.94 11.01 -19.77
CA CYS A 8 -12.78 10.24 -18.56
C CYS A 8 -13.96 9.25 -18.47
N ALA A 9 -13.77 7.99 -18.89
CA ALA A 9 -14.47 6.81 -18.38
C ALA A 9 -14.06 5.55 -19.17
N GLU A 10 -13.27 4.66 -18.53
CA GLU A 10 -13.49 3.19 -18.59
C GLU A 10 -12.71 2.43 -17.48
N GLY A 11 -12.51 3.07 -16.33
CA GLY A 11 -12.06 2.40 -15.11
C GLY A 11 -13.21 2.32 -14.12
N TRP A 12 -13.72 1.12 -13.83
CA TRP A 12 -14.87 0.84 -12.94
C TRP A 12 -14.76 1.48 -11.53
N MET A 13 -13.58 1.97 -11.13
CA MET A 13 -13.36 2.66 -9.85
C MET A 13 -12.47 3.89 -10.00
N ALA A 14 -12.70 4.71 -11.00
CA ALA A 14 -11.97 5.98 -11.15
C ALA A 14 -12.91 7.18 -11.27
N VAL A 15 -12.45 8.32 -10.78
CA VAL A 15 -13.12 9.61 -10.92
C VAL A 15 -12.23 10.57 -11.71
N CYS A 16 -12.86 11.34 -12.58
CA CYS A 16 -12.16 12.36 -13.36
C CYS A 16 -11.77 13.53 -12.46
N VAL A 17 -10.49 13.85 -12.42
CA VAL A 17 -9.91 14.96 -11.65
C VAL A 17 -9.23 15.96 -12.57
N GLU A 18 -9.48 17.25 -12.36
CA GLU A 18 -8.82 18.34 -13.07
C GLU A 18 -7.55 18.80 -12.32
N PHE A 19 -6.41 18.82 -13.01
CA PHE A 19 -5.12 19.21 -12.46
C PHE A 19 -4.80 20.69 -12.77
N PRO A 20 -3.89 21.35 -12.02
CA PRO A 20 -3.60 22.78 -12.19
C PRO A 20 -3.07 23.18 -13.58
N ASN A 21 -2.57 22.21 -14.34
CA ASN A 21 -2.12 22.39 -15.71
C ASN A 21 -3.27 22.33 -16.75
N GLY A 22 -4.52 22.25 -16.28
CA GLY A 22 -5.73 22.16 -17.11
C GLY A 22 -6.01 20.76 -17.66
N PHE A 23 -5.14 19.78 -17.39
CA PHE A 23 -5.37 18.39 -17.82
C PHE A 23 -6.32 17.68 -16.87
N ARG A 24 -7.16 16.81 -17.44
CA ARG A 24 -8.02 15.90 -16.68
C ARG A 24 -7.48 14.48 -16.73
N ARG A 25 -7.58 13.75 -15.62
CA ARG A 25 -7.13 12.37 -15.50
C ARG A 25 -8.06 11.57 -14.61
N ASP A 26 -8.19 10.30 -14.92
CA ASP A 26 -8.85 9.33 -14.05
C ASP A 26 -7.95 9.00 -12.86
N VAL A 27 -8.49 9.19 -11.66
CA VAL A 27 -7.82 8.89 -10.39
C VAL A 27 -8.59 7.78 -9.69
N PRO A 28 -7.91 6.79 -9.07
CA PRO A 28 -8.57 5.76 -8.29
C PRO A 28 -9.54 6.35 -7.27
N SER A 29 -10.68 5.70 -7.08
CA SER A 29 -11.76 6.15 -6.23
C SER A 29 -12.22 5.08 -5.25
N GLN A 30 -12.93 5.50 -4.23
CA GLN A 30 -13.65 4.64 -3.29
C GLN A 30 -15.10 5.11 -3.20
N LEU A 31 -15.99 4.22 -2.77
CA LEU A 31 -17.37 4.58 -2.45
C LEU A 31 -17.45 5.06 -1.00
N ARG A 32 -18.05 6.23 -0.78
CA ARG A 32 -18.41 6.71 0.55
C ARG A 32 -19.93 6.82 0.69
N PRO A 33 -20.51 6.42 1.82
CA PRO A 33 -21.92 6.66 2.09
C PRO A 33 -22.23 8.16 2.08
N LEU A 34 -23.36 8.56 1.49
CA LEU A 34 -23.89 9.90 1.64
C LEU A 34 -24.46 10.09 3.05
N SER A 35 -24.25 11.27 3.65
CA SER A 35 -24.76 11.58 4.99
C SER A 35 -26.29 11.66 5.03
N GLU A 36 -26.91 12.05 3.92
CA GLU A 36 -28.37 12.14 3.75
C GLU A 36 -28.76 11.45 2.44
N PRO A 37 -29.08 10.14 2.47
CA PRO A 37 -29.62 9.47 1.31
C PRO A 37 -31.01 10.05 1.00
N LEU A 38 -31.19 10.58 -0.21
CA LEU A 38 -32.51 10.94 -0.72
C LEU A 38 -33.12 9.75 -1.45
N ASP A 39 -34.43 9.54 -1.30
CA ASP A 39 -35.16 8.51 -2.03
C ASP A 39 -34.92 8.63 -3.55
N GLY A 40 -34.40 7.55 -4.15
CA GLY A 40 -34.09 7.47 -5.58
C GLY A 40 -32.69 7.97 -5.97
N MET A 41 -31.86 8.43 -5.03
CA MET A 41 -30.46 8.77 -5.27
C MET A 41 -29.53 7.64 -4.81
N PRO A 42 -28.36 7.46 -5.45
CA PRO A 42 -27.38 6.48 -5.01
C PRO A 42 -26.95 6.79 -3.58
N GLU A 43 -27.03 5.79 -2.69
CA GLU A 43 -26.65 5.89 -1.27
C GLU A 43 -25.15 6.18 -1.06
N TYR A 44 -24.36 6.06 -2.13
CA TYR A 44 -22.90 6.18 -2.11
C TYR A 44 -22.42 7.14 -3.20
N GLU A 45 -21.40 7.93 -2.87
CA GLU A 45 -20.65 8.73 -3.83
C GLU A 45 -19.27 8.15 -4.10
N GLN A 46 -18.82 8.24 -5.35
CA GLN A 46 -17.43 7.98 -5.70
C GLN A 46 -16.56 9.20 -5.36
N VAL A 47 -15.56 8.99 -4.51
CA VAL A 47 -14.61 10.00 -4.07
C VAL A 47 -13.18 9.55 -4.40
N PRO A 48 -12.29 10.46 -4.83
CA PRO A 48 -10.90 10.12 -5.08
C PRO A 48 -10.22 9.52 -3.86
N LEU A 49 -9.42 8.48 -4.08
CA LEU A 49 -8.51 7.94 -3.07
C LEU A 49 -7.33 8.89 -2.90
N ASN A 50 -7.00 9.18 -1.65
CA ASN A 50 -5.90 10.09 -1.31
C ASN A 50 -4.54 9.38 -1.31
N CYS A 51 -4.24 8.65 -2.40
CA CYS A 51 -3.06 7.80 -2.54
C CYS A 51 -1.84 8.50 -3.16
N ASP A 52 -2.02 9.67 -3.78
CA ASP A 52 -0.92 10.42 -4.39
C ASP A 52 -0.17 11.25 -3.32
N PRO A 53 1.17 11.17 -3.24
CA PRO A 53 1.98 11.89 -2.25
C PRO A 53 2.11 13.39 -2.55
N CYS A 54 1.91 13.81 -3.81
CA CYS A 54 2.03 15.18 -4.27
C CYS A 54 0.68 15.91 -4.29
N TRP A 55 -0.42 15.17 -4.44
CA TRP A 55 -1.75 15.75 -4.70
C TRP A 55 -2.77 15.34 -3.64
N ARG A 56 -3.64 16.29 -3.28
CA ARG A 56 -4.90 16.04 -2.58
C ARG A 56 -6.04 16.42 -3.51
N TYR A 57 -7.20 15.83 -3.30
CA TYR A 57 -8.35 16.05 -4.16
C TYR A 57 -9.47 16.75 -3.42
N GLU A 58 -9.94 17.86 -3.96
CA GLU A 58 -10.99 18.70 -3.39
C GLU A 58 -12.19 18.79 -4.31
N ARG A 59 -13.38 18.92 -3.73
CA ARG A 59 -14.64 19.07 -4.48
C ARG A 59 -14.94 20.55 -4.66
N VAL A 60 -15.11 20.99 -5.91
CA VAL A 60 -15.58 22.33 -6.26
C VAL A 60 -16.84 22.18 -7.13
N GLY A 61 -18.00 22.43 -6.52
CA GLY A 61 -19.30 22.11 -7.14
C GLY A 61 -19.42 20.62 -7.46
N SER A 62 -19.61 20.29 -8.73
CA SER A 62 -19.69 18.90 -9.22
C SER A 62 -18.35 18.29 -9.65
N ARG A 63 -17.24 19.04 -9.57
CA ARG A 63 -15.94 18.62 -10.11
C ARG A 63 -14.94 18.31 -9.01
N TRP A 64 -14.06 17.36 -9.27
CA TRP A 64 -12.87 17.11 -8.46
C TRP A 64 -11.67 17.87 -9.04
N ILE A 65 -10.95 18.58 -8.18
CA ILE A 65 -9.71 19.28 -8.55
C ILE A 65 -8.53 18.73 -7.74
N ALA A 66 -7.36 18.66 -8.38
CA ALA A 66 -6.12 18.31 -7.71
C ALA A 66 -5.45 19.57 -7.14
N VAL A 67 -5.23 19.56 -5.84
CA VAL A 67 -4.52 20.61 -5.11
C VAL A 67 -3.19 20.06 -4.63
N ARG A 68 -2.12 20.85 -4.77
CA ARG A 68 -0.79 20.40 -4.36
C ARG A 68 -0.76 20.22 -2.84
N ARG A 69 -0.27 19.08 -2.37
CA ARG A 69 -0.01 18.87 -0.95
C ARG A 69 1.13 19.79 -0.53
N HIS A 70 0.82 20.68 0.41
CA HIS A 70 1.84 21.35 1.20
C HIS A 70 2.22 20.39 2.33
N ALA A 71 2.98 19.35 2.02
CA ALA A 71 3.60 18.57 3.08
C ALA A 71 4.76 19.40 3.64
N ALA A 72 4.64 19.86 4.88
CA ALA A 72 5.85 19.97 5.69
C ALA A 72 6.42 18.55 5.72
N VAL A 73 7.62 18.36 5.17
CA VAL A 73 8.36 17.11 5.36
C VAL A 73 8.67 17.05 6.85
N THR A 74 7.76 16.48 7.63
CA THR A 74 8.10 16.04 8.98
C THR A 74 9.02 14.86 8.76
N THR A 75 10.27 14.99 9.21
CA THR A 75 11.22 13.89 9.25
C THR A 75 10.63 12.82 10.17
N LEU A 76 9.90 11.87 9.58
CA LEU A 76 9.50 10.68 10.30
C LEU A 76 10.79 9.96 10.66
N GLN A 77 11.01 9.77 11.96
CA GLN A 77 12.09 8.91 12.45
C GLN A 77 12.01 7.59 11.70
N GLN A 78 13.17 7.04 11.30
CA GLN A 78 13.18 5.75 10.63
C GLN A 78 12.36 4.75 11.47
N PRO A 79 11.38 4.06 10.87
CA PRO A 79 10.68 3.01 11.59
C PRO A 79 11.72 2.07 12.18
N VAL A 80 11.62 1.78 13.47
CA VAL A 80 12.47 0.77 14.11
C VAL A 80 12.41 -0.47 13.22
N ALA A 81 13.58 -1.03 12.86
CA ALA A 81 13.71 -2.12 11.89
C ALA A 81 12.78 -3.31 12.19
N GLU A 82 12.32 -3.41 13.44
CA GLU A 82 11.43 -4.44 13.94
C GLU A 82 10.24 -3.85 14.70
N TRP A 83 9.57 -2.82 14.15
CA TRP A 83 8.36 -2.23 14.75
C TRP A 83 7.32 -3.29 15.13
N TRP A 84 7.23 -4.37 14.35
CA TRP A 84 6.34 -5.50 14.55
C TRP A 84 6.66 -6.30 15.82
N ARG A 85 7.88 -6.22 16.39
CA ARG A 85 8.22 -6.87 17.67
C ARG A 85 7.47 -6.29 18.87
N SER A 86 6.95 -5.08 18.76
CA SER A 86 6.08 -4.49 19.78
C SER A 86 4.67 -5.07 19.79
N ILE A 87 4.29 -5.78 18.72
CA ILE A 87 2.99 -6.43 18.58
C ILE A 87 3.15 -7.87 19.04
N GLU A 88 2.62 -8.16 20.22
CA GLU A 88 2.77 -9.44 20.91
C GLU A 88 2.40 -10.64 20.03
N GLN A 89 1.39 -10.48 19.17
CA GLN A 89 0.89 -11.51 18.26
C GLN A 89 1.85 -11.87 17.12
N MET A 90 2.80 -11.00 16.78
CA MET A 90 3.77 -11.21 15.70
C MET A 90 5.16 -11.59 16.21
N ARG A 91 5.31 -11.78 17.52
CA ARG A 91 6.56 -12.20 18.11
C ARG A 91 6.84 -13.66 17.76
N GLU A 92 8.01 -13.95 17.19
CA GLU A 92 8.43 -15.32 16.90
C GLU A 92 8.39 -16.15 18.20
N PRO A 93 7.66 -17.28 18.23
CA PRO A 93 7.71 -18.18 19.36
C PRO A 93 9.15 -18.65 19.58
N ALA A 94 9.61 -18.67 20.83
CA ALA A 94 10.95 -19.14 21.16
C ALA A 94 11.16 -20.54 20.58
N SER A 95 12.03 -20.67 19.58
CA SER A 95 12.37 -21.98 19.03
C SER A 95 12.99 -22.81 20.15
N PRO A 96 12.49 -24.01 20.46
CA PRO A 96 13.14 -24.87 21.42
C PRO A 96 14.56 -25.16 20.92
N PRO A 97 15.56 -25.28 21.82
CA PRO A 97 16.91 -25.63 21.41
C PRO A 97 16.84 -26.94 20.63
N LEU A 98 17.38 -26.93 19.39
CA LEU A 98 17.61 -28.15 18.62
C LEU A 98 18.58 -28.99 19.43
N THR A 99 18.05 -29.89 20.26
CA THR A 99 18.82 -30.95 20.88
C THR A 99 19.25 -31.87 19.75
N LEU A 100 20.44 -31.60 19.22
CA LEU A 100 21.18 -32.48 18.33
C LEU A 100 21.34 -33.81 19.08
N ARG A 101 20.42 -34.76 18.87
CA ARG A 101 20.58 -36.12 19.36
C ARG A 101 21.74 -36.73 18.57
N HIS A 102 22.96 -36.57 19.09
CA HIS A 102 24.06 -37.46 18.75
C HIS A 102 23.61 -38.87 19.18
N GLY A 103 23.20 -39.68 18.21
CA GLY A 103 23.12 -41.12 18.39
C GLY A 103 24.52 -41.67 18.68
N PRO A 104 24.68 -42.60 19.62
CA PRO A 104 25.99 -43.14 19.96
C PRO A 104 26.39 -44.20 18.94
N GLY A 105 27.62 -44.08 18.41
CA GLY A 105 28.46 -45.19 17.99
C GLY A 105 28.11 -45.84 16.65
N ASP A 106 28.97 -45.60 15.66
CA ASP A 106 29.64 -46.70 14.95
C ASP A 106 30.91 -46.14 14.29
N ASP A 107 31.97 -46.12 15.10
CA ASP A 107 33.37 -46.06 14.64
C ASP A 107 33.71 -47.40 13.98
N ASP A 108 33.66 -47.47 12.65
CA ASP A 108 34.47 -48.41 11.88
C ASP A 108 34.94 -47.76 10.57
N ALA A 109 35.90 -46.84 10.70
CA ALA A 109 36.70 -46.38 9.57
C ALA A 109 38.00 -47.19 9.55
N GLY A 110 37.93 -48.37 8.93
CA GLY A 110 39.08 -49.22 8.63
C GLY A 110 40.18 -48.43 7.90
N ALA A 111 41.35 -48.38 8.52
CA ALA A 111 42.54 -47.74 8.01
C ALA A 111 43.10 -48.48 6.77
N LEU A 112 43.33 -47.74 5.67
CA LEU A 112 44.33 -48.10 4.66
C LEU A 112 45.19 -46.88 4.30
N ARG A 113 46.50 -47.10 4.34
CA ARG A 113 47.61 -46.15 4.47
C ARG A 113 47.96 -45.44 3.13
N PRO A 114 48.70 -44.31 3.16
CA PRO A 114 49.13 -43.61 1.95
C PRO A 114 50.36 -44.29 1.29
N ALA A 115 50.43 -44.20 -0.05
CA ALA A 115 51.64 -44.48 -0.83
C ALA A 115 52.49 -43.21 -0.93
N ALA A 116 53.81 -43.38 -0.82
CA ALA A 116 54.83 -42.36 -1.05
C ALA A 116 55.21 -42.28 -2.53
#